data_AF-D2Z5U1-F1
#
_entry.id   AF-D2Z5U1-F1
#
_cell.length_a   1.000
_cell.length_b   1.000
_cell.length_c   1.000
_cell.angle_alpha   90.00
_cell.angle_beta   90.00
_cell.angle_gamma   90.00
#
_symmetry.space_group_name_H-M   'P 1'
#
loop_
_entity.id
_entity.type
_entity.pdbx_description
1 polymer ?
#
loop_
_entity_poly.entity_id
_entity_poly.type
_entity_poly.pdbx_seq_one_letter_code
_entity_poly.pdbx_strand_id
1 'polypeptide(L)'
;MIVYAVWNNKGGVGKSYLTFQLASEYAKNHRAKKVLVIDLCPQSNSSLTFLGGIVNQGDENLSDIQKAVPRKTIAGYIQHRIKSPYVSPKTGSEFPIQVCNYNDYIPLPAKIGVA
;
A
#
# COMPACT_ATOMS: atom_id res chain seq x y z
N MET A 1 -15.47 10.31 -1.86
CA MET A 1 -14.37 9.40 -1.50
C MET A 1 -14.28 9.40 0.02
N ILE A 2 -14.24 8.25 0.67
CA ILE A 2 -14.15 8.17 2.14
C ILE A 2 -12.71 7.80 2.49
N VAL A 3 -12.13 8.49 3.47
CA VAL A 3 -10.73 8.31 3.89
C VAL A 3 -10.69 8.02 5.38
N TYR A 4 -9.95 6.99 5.75
CA TYR A 4 -9.74 6.57 7.14
C TYR A 4 -8.25 6.60 7.45
N ALA A 5 -7.89 6.99 8.67
CA ALA A 5 -6.54 6.91 9.18
C ALA A 5 -6.49 5.97 10.38
N VAL A 6 -5.61 4.97 10.34
CA VAL A 6 -5.37 4.05 11.46
C VAL A 6 -4.06 4.46 12.13
N TRP A 7 -4.16 5.02 13.33
CA TRP A 7 -3.01 5.58 14.04
C TRP A 7 -3.07 5.32 15.55
N ASN A 8 -1.90 5.16 16.16
CA ASN A 8 -1.71 4.99 17.60
C ASN A 8 -0.24 5.24 17.95
N ASN A 9 0.01 6.02 19.01
CA ASN A 9 1.34 6.32 19.56
C ASN A 9 2.17 5.08 19.90
N LYS A 10 1.53 4.01 20.38
CA LYS A 10 2.22 2.79 20.77
C LYS A 10 2.51 1.89 19.55
N GLY A 11 3.77 1.52 19.37
CA GLY A 11 4.20 0.49 18.43
C GLY A 11 3.68 -0.90 18.83
N GLY A 12 3.55 -1.82 17.87
CA GLY A 12 3.20 -3.22 18.17
C GLY A 12 1.76 -3.49 18.61
N VAL A 13 0.84 -2.52 18.53
CA VAL A 13 -0.58 -2.68 18.92
C VAL A 13 -1.49 -3.25 17.80
N GLY A 14 -0.90 -3.74 16.70
CA GLY A 14 -1.68 -4.36 15.61
C GLY A 14 -2.26 -3.41 14.56
N LYS A 15 -1.80 -2.15 14.46
CA LYS A 15 -2.31 -1.17 13.46
C LYS A 15 -2.26 -1.69 12.02
N SER A 16 -1.10 -2.16 11.57
CA SER A 16 -0.93 -2.66 10.19
C SER A 16 -1.77 -3.90 9.91
N TYR A 17 -1.90 -4.79 10.90
CA TYR A 17 -2.75 -5.97 10.79
C TYR A 17 -4.24 -5.58 10.72
N LEU A 18 -4.68 -4.63 11.56
CA LEU A 18 -6.05 -4.11 11.50
C LEU A 18 -6.34 -3.45 10.14
N THR A 19 -5.40 -2.65 9.62
CA THR A 19 -5.51 -2.06 8.28
C THR A 19 -5.65 -3.14 7.20
N PHE A 20 -4.84 -4.21 7.27
CA PHE A 20 -4.93 -5.33 6.35
C PHE A 20 -6.31 -6.01 6.39
N GLN A 21 -6.81 -6.32 7.58
CA GLN A 21 -8.10 -6.96 7.78
C GLN A 21 -9.25 -6.06 7.27
N LEU A 22 -9.27 -4.78 7.67
CA LEU A 22 -10.32 -3.85 7.26
C LEU A 22 -10.37 -3.65 5.74
N ALA A 23 -9.21 -3.43 5.10
CA ALA A 23 -9.16 -3.24 3.66
C ALA A 23 -9.56 -4.51 2.89
N SER A 24 -9.09 -5.67 3.33
CA SER A 24 -9.37 -6.96 2.68
C SER A 24 -10.85 -7.34 2.83
N GLU A 25 -11.42 -7.26 4.03
CA GLU A 25 -12.83 -7.54 4.26
C GLU A 25 -13.74 -6.52 3.56
N TYR A 26 -13.39 -5.23 3.57
CA TYR A 26 -14.15 -4.23 2.83
C TYR A 26 -14.16 -4.53 1.33
N ALA A 27 -13.00 -4.81 0.73
CA ALA A 27 -12.91 -5.08 -0.71
C ALA A 27 -13.61 -6.40 -1.11
N LYS A 28 -13.56 -7.42 -0.25
CA LYS A 28 -14.26 -8.70 -0.43
C LYS A 28 -15.78 -8.51 -0.47
N ASN A 29 -16.33 -7.72 0.45
CA ASN A 29 -17.76 -7.43 0.55
C ASN A 29 -18.25 -6.40 -0.49
N HIS A 30 -17.35 -5.59 -1.06
CA HIS A 30 -17.69 -4.53 -2.01
C HIS A 30 -16.88 -4.64 -3.31
N ARG A 31 -17.07 -5.73 -4.06
CA ARG A 31 -16.29 -6.09 -5.26
C ARG A 31 -16.21 -5.02 -6.36
N ALA A 32 -17.18 -4.11 -6.43
CA ALA A 32 -17.19 -3.01 -7.39
C ALA A 32 -16.35 -1.79 -6.95
N LYS A 33 -15.91 -1.72 -5.68
CA LYS A 33 -15.16 -0.61 -5.11
C LYS A 33 -13.66 -0.84 -5.23
N LYS A 34 -12.90 0.25 -5.40
CA LYS A 34 -11.45 0.26 -5.34
C LYS A 34 -11.02 0.68 -3.93
N VAL A 35 -10.04 -0.02 -3.38
CA VAL A 35 -9.44 0.28 -2.07
C VAL A 35 -7.97 0.65 -2.30
N LEU A 36 -7.55 1.77 -1.73
CA LEU A 36 -6.16 2.19 -1.75
C LEU A 36 -5.67 2.26 -0.30
N VAL A 37 -4.60 1.52 0.00
CA VAL A 37 -3.87 1.59 1.26
C VAL A 37 -2.64 2.46 1.02
N ILE A 38 -2.44 3.46 1.87
CA ILE A 38 -1.23 4.29 1.85
C ILE A 38 -0.46 3.98 3.13
N ASP A 39 0.70 3.33 3.01
CA ASP A 39 1.53 2.95 4.14
C ASP A 39 2.54 4.05 4.46
N LEU A 40 2.15 4.93 5.39
CA LEU A 40 3.01 6.01 5.88
C LEU A 40 3.98 5.56 6.98
N CYS A 41 3.99 4.28 7.36
CA CYS A 41 4.91 3.76 8.36
C CYS A 41 6.30 3.56 7.72
N PRO A 42 7.39 4.14 8.26
CA PRO A 42 8.74 3.92 7.73
C PRO A 42 9.15 2.44 7.66
N GLN A 43 8.57 1.61 8.55
CA GLN A 43 8.83 0.16 8.59
C GLN A 43 8.08 -0.63 7.50
N SER A 44 7.16 0.00 6.76
CA SER A 44 6.41 -0.62 5.65
C SER A 44 5.64 -1.90 6.04
N ASN A 45 5.25 -2.04 7.32
CA ASN A 45 4.61 -3.25 7.84
C ASN A 45 3.27 -3.59 7.14
N SER A 46 2.51 -2.57 6.74
CA SER A 46 1.25 -2.79 6.03
C SER A 46 1.55 -3.29 4.63
N SER A 47 2.47 -2.62 3.92
CA SER A 47 2.94 -3.04 2.59
C SER A 47 3.50 -4.46 2.59
N LEU A 48 4.37 -4.82 3.55
CA LEU A 48 4.89 -6.17 3.70
C LEU A 48 3.76 -7.21 3.81
N THR A 49 2.75 -6.94 4.65
CA THR A 49 1.61 -7.85 4.83
C THR A 49 0.82 -8.01 3.54
N PHE A 50 0.54 -6.91 2.82
CA PHE A 50 -0.19 -6.98 1.55
C PHE A 50 0.59 -7.67 0.44
N LEU A 51 1.91 -7.55 0.42
CA LEU A 51 2.80 -8.09 -0.63
C LEU A 51 3.19 -9.56 -0.43
N GLY A 52 2.59 -10.26 0.53
CA GLY A 52 2.80 -11.69 0.75
C GLY A 52 3.25 -12.05 2.18
N GLY A 53 3.63 -11.06 2.98
CA GLY A 53 4.16 -11.26 4.33
C GLY A 53 5.44 -12.09 4.32
N ILE A 54 5.84 -12.55 5.51
CA ILE A 54 7.08 -13.32 5.71
C ILE A 54 7.07 -14.66 4.95
N VAL A 55 5.89 -15.27 4.81
CA VAL A 55 5.76 -16.64 4.27
C VAL A 55 5.75 -16.66 2.74
N ASN A 56 5.27 -15.59 2.08
CA ASN A 56 5.11 -15.56 0.61
C ASN A 56 5.95 -14.45 -0.03
N GLN A 57 7.25 -14.41 0.27
CA GLN A 57 8.22 -13.52 -0.40
C GLN A 57 7.89 -12.02 -0.28
N GLY A 58 7.12 -11.60 0.73
CA GLY A 58 6.72 -10.20 0.90
C GLY A 58 7.90 -9.26 1.10
N ASP A 59 8.96 -9.71 1.78
CA ASP A 59 10.19 -8.94 1.98
C ASP A 59 10.96 -8.75 0.67
N GLU A 60 11.05 -9.80 -0.16
CA GLU A 60 11.69 -9.75 -1.48
C GLU A 60 10.93 -8.81 -2.41
N ASN A 61 9.62 -9.00 -2.52
CA ASN A 61 8.72 -8.13 -3.28
C ASN A 61 8.87 -6.66 -2.87
N LEU A 62 8.81 -6.38 -1.56
CA LEU A 62 8.96 -5.03 -1.03
C LEU A 62 10.34 -4.44 -1.33
N SER A 63 11.41 -5.21 -1.14
CA SER A 63 12.78 -4.80 -1.49
C SER A 63 12.87 -4.40 -2.96
N ASP A 64 12.31 -5.21 -3.86
CA ASP A 64 12.37 -4.97 -5.30
C ASP A 64 11.62 -3.70 -5.69
N ILE A 65 10.45 -3.47 -5.11
CA ILE A 65 9.66 -2.25 -5.29
C ILE A 65 10.42 -1.00 -4.79
N GLN A 66 11.12 -1.11 -3.66
CA GLN A 66 11.90 -0.01 -3.09
C GLN A 66 13.14 0.32 -3.92
N LYS A 67 13.77 -0.69 -4.55
CA LYS A 67 14.95 -0.55 -5.40
C LYS A 67 14.61 -0.16 -6.85
N ALA A 68 13.36 -0.34 -7.28
CA ALA A 68 12.91 0.01 -8.62
C ALA A 68 13.13 1.50 -8.95
N VAL A 69 13.30 1.80 -10.24
CA VAL A 69 13.43 3.16 -10.76
C VAL A 69 12.36 3.38 -11.84
N PRO A 70 11.33 4.23 -11.60
CA PRO A 70 11.06 4.95 -10.35
C PRO A 70 10.53 4.03 -9.24
N ARG A 71 10.89 4.32 -7.98
CA ARG A 71 10.41 3.55 -6.83
C ARG A 71 8.91 3.79 -6.63
N LYS A 72 8.12 2.72 -6.63
CA LYS A 72 6.65 2.79 -6.50
C LYS A 72 6.23 2.74 -5.04
N THR A 73 6.56 3.80 -4.32
CA THR A 73 6.25 3.98 -2.89
C THR A 73 5.82 5.41 -2.61
N ILE A 74 5.19 5.65 -1.45
CA ILE A 74 4.85 7.00 -1.00
C ILE A 74 6.09 7.90 -0.87
N ALA A 75 7.23 7.34 -0.47
CA ALA A 75 8.50 8.07 -0.46
C ALA A 75 8.94 8.46 -1.87
N GLY A 76 8.76 7.58 -2.86
CA GLY A 76 8.98 7.90 -4.28
C GLY A 76 8.06 9.01 -4.78
N TYR A 77 6.79 8.97 -4.40
CA TYR A 77 5.82 10.03 -4.73
C TYR A 77 6.24 11.38 -4.14
N ILE A 78 6.60 11.40 -2.86
CA ILE A 78 7.05 12.62 -2.17
C ILE A 78 8.32 13.16 -2.84
N GLN A 79 9.31 12.30 -3.14
CA GLN A 79 10.54 12.71 -3.84
C GLN A 79 10.25 13.31 -5.22
N HIS A 80 9.29 12.73 -5.95
CA HIS A 80 8.85 13.27 -7.24
C HIS A 80 8.15 14.64 -7.08
N ARG A 81 7.29 14.79 -6.06
CA ARG A 81 6.58 16.05 -5.76
C ARG A 81 7.49 17.17 -5.26
N ILE A 82 8.57 16.86 -4.54
CA ILE A 82 9.53 17.88 -4.07
C ILE A 82 10.20 18.60 -5.25
N LYS A 83 10.33 17.96 -6.41
CA LYS A 83 10.88 18.59 -7.63
C LYS A 83 9.91 19.59 -8.28
N SER A 84 8.61 19.45 -8.05
CA SER A 84 7.57 20.36 -8.53
C SER A 84 6.53 20.58 -7.43
N PRO A 85 6.87 21.38 -6.40
CA PRO A 85 6.03 21.52 -5.21
C PRO A 85 4.75 22.30 -5.50
N TYR A 86 4.82 23.30 -6.37
CA TYR A 86 3.74 24.25 -6.65
C TYR A 86 2.82 23.84 -7.81
N VAL A 87 3.28 22.94 -8.69
CA VAL A 87 2.50 22.46 -9.84
C VAL A 87 2.36 20.95 -9.73
N SER A 88 1.12 20.46 -9.73
CA SER A 88 0.86 19.04 -9.71
C SER A 88 1.26 18.41 -11.04
N PRO A 89 2.21 17.46 -11.07
CA PRO A 89 2.60 16.76 -12.29
C PRO A 89 1.55 15.74 -12.74
N LYS A 90 0.46 15.54 -11.98
CA LYS A 90 -0.61 14.55 -12.24
C LYS A 90 -0.13 13.08 -12.31
N THR A 91 1.01 12.76 -11.69
CA THR A 91 1.63 11.42 -11.68
C THR A 91 1.23 10.54 -10.49
N GLY A 92 0.30 10.99 -9.63
CA GLY A 92 -0.04 10.28 -8.39
C GLY A 92 -0.54 8.84 -8.59
N SER A 93 -1.19 8.57 -9.73
CA SER A 93 -1.67 7.23 -10.09
C SER A 93 -0.57 6.24 -10.50
N GLU A 94 0.68 6.70 -10.67
CA GLU A 94 1.80 5.86 -11.10
C GLU A 94 2.47 5.10 -9.94
N PHE A 95 2.23 5.55 -8.70
CA PHE A 95 2.89 5.04 -7.50
C PHE A 95 2.18 3.84 -6.84
N PRO A 96 0.84 3.75 -6.79
CA PRO A 96 0.18 2.57 -6.27
C PRO A 96 0.48 1.34 -7.12
N ILE A 97 0.70 0.21 -6.44
CA ILE A 97 0.84 -1.11 -7.07
C ILE A 97 -0.34 -1.99 -6.70
N GLN A 98 -0.72 -2.87 -7.62
CA GLN A 98 -1.81 -3.80 -7.41
C GLN A 98 -1.31 -5.02 -6.62
N VAL A 99 -1.83 -5.22 -5.41
CA VAL A 99 -1.28 -6.24 -4.49
C VAL A 99 -1.57 -7.68 -4.93
N CYS A 100 -2.65 -7.91 -5.70
CA CYS A 100 -2.97 -9.24 -6.22
C CYS A 100 -1.98 -9.74 -7.29
N ASN A 101 -1.05 -8.90 -7.75
CA ASN A 101 0.05 -9.35 -8.63
C ASN A 101 1.22 -9.96 -7.85
N TYR A 102 1.22 -9.83 -6.52
CA TYR A 102 2.30 -10.26 -5.63
C TYR A 102 1.82 -11.26 -4.56
N ASN A 103 0.53 -11.23 -4.23
CA ASN A 103 -0.05 -12.02 -3.17
C ASN A 103 -1.41 -12.61 -3.63
N ASP A 104 -1.39 -13.89 -3.97
CA ASP A 104 -2.57 -14.63 -4.45
C ASP A 104 -3.64 -14.87 -3.36
N TYR A 105 -3.30 -14.61 -2.09
CA TYR A 105 -4.26 -14.67 -0.98
C TYR A 105 -5.15 -13.43 -0.89
N ILE A 106 -4.87 -12.37 -1.66
CA ILE A 106 -5.73 -11.20 -1.75
C ILE A 106 -6.97 -11.58 -2.58
N PRO A 107 -8.19 -11.45 -2.02
CA PRO A 107 -9.39 -12.01 -2.63
C PRO A 107 -9.71 -11.35 -3.98
N LEU A 108 -9.67 -12.07 -5.09
CA LEU A 108 -10.19 -11.56 -6.37
C LEU A 108 -11.73 -11.44 -6.31
N PRO A 109 -12.35 -10.40 -6.90
CA PRO A 109 -11.80 -9.35 -7.78
C PRO A 109 -11.34 -8.07 -7.03
N ALA A 110 -10.93 -8.17 -5.76
CA ALA A 110 -10.60 -6.99 -4.94
C ALA A 110 -9.53 -6.14 -5.63
N LYS A 111 -9.86 -4.86 -5.82
CA LYS A 111 -8.95 -3.87 -6.38
C LYS A 111 -8.27 -3.14 -5.24
N ILE A 112 -7.29 -3.82 -4.63
CA ILE A 112 -6.46 -3.25 -3.57
C ILE A 112 -5.15 -2.76 -4.17
N GLY A 113 -4.87 -1.47 -4.00
CA GLY A 113 -3.57 -0.89 -4.26
C GLY A 113 -2.84 -0.58 -2.94
N VAL A 114 -1.51 -0.69 -2.93
CA VAL A 114 -0.68 -0.15 -1.85
C VAL A 114 0.34 0.85 -2.39
N ALA A 115 0.63 1.90 -1.62
CA ALA A 115 1.65 2.92 -1.91
C ALA A 115 2.42 3.30 -0.65
#